data_AF-A0A2B0WTK5-F1
#
_entry.id   AF-A0A2B0WTK5-F1
#
_cell.length_a   1.000
_cell.length_b   1.000
_cell.length_c   1.000
_cell.angle_alpha   90.00
_cell.angle_beta   90.00
_cell.angle_gamma   90.00
#
_symmetry.space_group_name_H-M   'P 1'
#
loop_
_entity.id
_entity.type
_entity.pdbx_description
1 polymer ?
#
loop_
_entity_poly.entity_id
_entity_poly.type
_entity_poly.pdbx_seq_one_letter_code
_entity_poly.pdbx_strand_id
1 'polypeptide(L)'
;MSTYYCSIRTVIINSFVFFIVVYDTRCTNEDKKSIEQYIIKHNSCAVKIQKSSKKIKLNKDKTFWRNSLLSNLYLHDNFLEERKVEYNEELLIITLSKEVIETQDYNQINHFIVSKAESKDDIMEYLQRFEICVDGYDKDPRELYEIPEFQVYACELIDSFPEIIWFLNLKAGPFPALAASYFNYYRKTVDKPLVEFMLKCFGPLNLMTDQFAIDNSYNSQVTDIFTNRLQELFVK
;
A
#
# COMPACT_ATOMS: atom_id res chain seq x y z
N MET A 1 12.99 37.42 20.05
CA MET A 1 12.82 36.16 19.28
C MET A 1 13.55 35.08 20.03
N SER A 2 12.84 34.10 20.57
CA SER A 2 13.47 32.93 21.19
C SER A 2 13.83 31.96 20.08
N THR A 3 15.12 31.71 19.88
CA THR A 3 15.61 30.70 18.92
C THR A 3 15.61 29.35 19.62
N TYR A 4 14.76 28.44 19.15
CA TYR A 4 14.65 27.08 19.70
C TYR A 4 15.52 26.13 18.88
N TYR A 5 16.40 25.39 19.55
CA TYR A 5 17.20 24.35 18.92
C TYR A 5 16.47 23.02 19.07
N CYS A 6 15.91 22.51 17.98
CA CYS A 6 15.49 21.13 17.88
C CYS A 6 16.09 20.55 16.59
N SER A 7 16.36 19.25 16.61
CA SER A 7 16.72 18.51 15.40
C SER A 7 15.51 17.70 14.97
N ILE A 8 15.17 17.78 13.69
CA ILE A 8 14.08 17.00 13.10
C ILE A 8 14.72 16.05 12.10
N ARG A 9 14.41 14.76 12.23
CA ARG A 9 14.73 13.76 11.21
C ARG A 9 13.46 13.10 10.71
N THR A 10 13.46 12.82 9.43
CA THR A 10 12.41 12.06 8.77
C THR A 10 12.88 10.61 8.64
N VAL A 11 12.03 9.67 9.05
CA VAL A 11 12.24 8.23 8.87
C VAL A 11 11.02 7.66 8.18
N ILE A 12 11.23 6.85 7.13
CA ILE A 12 10.16 6.19 6.40
C ILE A 12 10.14 4.72 6.80
N ILE A 13 8.99 4.22 7.25
CA ILE A 13 8.80 2.80 7.60
C ILE A 13 7.46 2.34 7.03
N ASN A 14 7.45 1.30 6.20
CA ASN A 14 6.26 0.69 5.61
C ASN A 14 5.28 1.74 5.03
N SER A 15 5.81 2.68 4.23
CA SER A 15 5.09 3.80 3.60
C SER A 15 4.59 4.91 4.54
N PHE A 16 4.96 4.90 5.82
CA PHE A 16 4.69 5.99 6.76
C PHE A 16 5.90 6.88 6.97
N VAL A 17 5.67 8.19 6.96
CA VAL A 17 6.68 9.21 7.27
C VAL A 17 6.59 9.57 8.75
N PHE A 18 7.66 9.32 9.49
CA PHE A 18 7.79 9.65 10.90
C PHE A 18 8.72 10.85 11.07
N PHE A 19 8.22 11.90 11.73
CA PHE A 19 9.03 13.00 12.21
C PHE A 19 9.58 12.68 13.60
N ILE A 20 10.88 12.43 13.68
CA ILE A 20 11.60 12.30 14.95
C ILE A 20 12.11 13.68 15.34
N VAL A 21 11.50 14.25 16.38
CA VAL A 21 11.89 15.55 16.93
C VAL A 21 12.72 15.33 18.18
N VAL A 22 13.98 15.74 18.13
CA VAL A 22 14.90 15.73 19.27
C VAL A 22 15.02 17.16 19.80
N TYR A 23 14.51 17.37 21.00
CA TYR A 23 14.54 18.67 21.67
C TYR A 23 15.88 18.90 22.37
N ASP A 24 16.36 20.14 22.35
CA ASP A 24 17.43 20.57 23.25
C ASP A 24 16.99 20.41 24.71
N THR A 25 17.94 20.07 25.59
CA THR A 25 17.68 19.83 27.02
C THR A 25 17.14 21.06 27.75
N ARG A 26 17.35 22.26 27.19
CA ARG A 26 16.85 23.54 27.72
C ARG A 26 15.39 23.82 27.36
N CYS A 27 14.77 23.06 26.45
CA CYS A 27 13.39 23.27 26.04
C CYS A 27 12.41 22.93 27.17
N THR A 28 11.59 23.89 27.55
CA THR A 28 10.46 23.70 28.48
C THR A 28 9.32 22.91 27.84
N ASN A 29 8.32 22.55 28.64
CA ASN A 29 7.12 21.89 28.11
C ASN A 29 6.27 22.83 27.24
N GLU A 30 6.23 24.14 27.53
CA GLU A 30 5.59 25.12 26.64
C GLU A 30 6.33 25.22 25.29
N ASP A 31 7.66 25.20 25.30
CA ASP A 31 8.46 25.25 24.07
C ASP A 31 8.20 24.03 23.19
N LYS A 32 8.19 22.83 23.79
CA LYS A 32 7.88 21.57 23.09
C LYS A 32 6.48 21.62 22.46
N LYS A 33 5.46 22.06 23.20
CA LYS A 33 4.10 22.22 22.66
C LYS A 33 4.05 23.20 21.48
N SER A 34 4.78 24.30 21.57
CA SER A 34 4.82 25.32 20.50
C SER A 34 5.50 24.78 19.24
N ILE A 35 6.60 24.03 19.38
CA ILE A 35 7.28 23.34 18.27
C ILE A 35 6.36 22.29 17.64
N GLU A 36 5.69 21.46 18.44
CA GLU A 36 4.75 20.45 17.94
C GLU A 36 3.59 21.08 17.17
N GLN A 37 3.00 22.15 17.70
CA GLN A 37 1.94 22.89 17.03
C GLN A 37 2.42 23.51 15.71
N TYR A 38 3.64 24.03 15.67
CA TYR A 38 4.24 24.54 14.43
C TYR A 38 4.39 23.42 13.39
N ILE A 39 4.90 22.25 13.78
CA ILE A 39 5.07 21.11 12.87
C ILE A 39 3.71 20.65 12.33
N ILE A 40 2.71 20.44 13.19
CA ILE A 40 1.36 20.00 12.78
C ILE A 40 0.70 21.06 11.88
N LYS A 41 0.83 22.35 12.20
CA LYS A 41 0.26 23.43 11.40
C LYS A 41 0.82 23.46 9.97
N HIS A 42 2.10 23.14 9.78
CA HIS A 42 2.75 23.16 8.47
C HIS A 42 2.79 21.78 7.78
N ASN A 43 2.34 20.73 8.47
CA ASN A 43 2.22 19.38 7.93
C ASN A 43 0.81 18.89 8.27
N SER A 44 -0.18 19.24 7.45
CA SER A 44 -1.60 18.98 7.71
C SER A 44 -1.95 17.50 7.94
N CYS A 45 -1.10 16.58 7.48
CA CYS A 45 -1.26 15.14 7.65
C CYS A 45 -0.47 14.58 8.85
N ALA A 46 0.31 15.40 9.55
CA ALA A 46 1.13 14.95 10.68
C ALA A 46 0.27 14.84 11.96
N VAL A 47 0.35 13.68 12.61
CA VAL A 47 -0.34 13.40 13.86
C VAL A 47 0.68 13.07 14.94
N LYS A 48 0.50 13.65 16.14
CA LYS A 48 1.34 13.32 17.29
C LYS A 48 1.08 11.89 17.76
N ILE A 49 2.14 11.10 17.84
CA ILE A 49 2.15 9.78 18.47
C ILE A 49 2.11 9.93 20.00
N GLN A 50 1.09 9.35 20.64
CA GLN A 50 1.00 9.24 22.08
C GLN A 50 1.26 7.78 22.49
N LYS A 51 2.29 7.54 23.30
CA LYS A 51 2.59 6.19 23.79
C LYS A 51 1.67 5.86 24.97
N SER A 52 0.82 4.84 24.83
CA SER A 52 0.21 4.13 25.97
C SER A 52 0.91 2.78 26.15
N SER A 53 0.79 2.18 27.33
CA SER A 53 1.63 1.07 27.84
C SER A 53 1.87 -0.12 26.90
N LYS A 54 1.05 -0.32 25.85
CA LYS A 54 1.29 -1.30 24.76
C LYS A 54 0.79 -0.85 23.37
N LYS A 55 0.25 0.37 23.22
CA LYS A 55 -0.34 0.84 21.96
C LYS A 55 0.10 2.27 21.66
N ILE A 56 0.42 2.57 20.41
CA ILE A 56 0.67 3.94 19.96
C ILE A 56 -0.67 4.56 19.59
N LYS A 57 -1.17 5.50 20.39
CA LYS A 57 -2.39 6.26 20.09
C LYS A 57 -2.08 7.43 19.15
N LEU A 58 -2.82 7.51 18.05
CA LEU A 58 -2.77 8.63 17.11
C LEU A 58 -3.93 9.58 17.43
N ASN A 59 -3.64 10.87 17.62
CA ASN A 59 -4.66 11.89 17.89
C ASN A 59 -5.21 12.44 16.57
N LYS A 60 -6.16 11.71 15.96
CA LYS A 60 -6.66 11.96 14.60
C LYS A 60 -7.88 12.88 14.61
N ASP A 61 -7.88 13.93 13.80
CA ASP A 61 -9.05 14.79 13.57
C ASP A 61 -9.90 14.28 12.38
N LYS A 62 -11.06 14.90 12.12
CA LYS A 62 -11.94 14.53 10.99
C LYS A 62 -11.29 14.77 9.62
N THR A 63 -10.27 15.61 9.56
CA THR A 63 -9.54 16.00 8.35
C THR A 63 -8.55 14.90 7.95
N PHE A 64 -7.87 14.31 8.93
CA PHE A 64 -6.91 13.20 8.76
C PHE A 64 -7.52 11.98 8.06
N TRP A 65 -8.72 11.57 8.47
CA TRP A 65 -9.38 10.39 7.92
C TRP A 65 -10.09 10.60 6.59
N ARG A 66 -10.41 11.86 6.25
CA ARG A 66 -11.22 12.15 5.04
C ARG A 66 -10.44 11.99 3.74
N ASN A 67 -9.11 11.98 3.80
CA ASN A 67 -8.30 12.21 2.60
C ASN A 67 -7.49 10.99 2.13
N SER A 68 -7.54 9.84 2.81
CA SER A 68 -6.73 8.67 2.38
C SER A 68 -7.36 7.33 2.74
N LEU A 69 -7.79 6.58 1.71
CA LEU A 69 -8.25 5.19 1.85
C LEU A 69 -7.15 4.30 2.44
N LEU A 70 -5.90 4.50 2.01
CA LEU A 70 -4.74 3.76 2.51
C LEU A 70 -4.51 4.04 4.00
N SER A 71 -4.50 5.30 4.39
CA SER A 71 -4.33 5.68 5.80
C SER A 71 -5.48 5.16 6.67
N ASN A 72 -6.71 5.19 6.16
CA ASN A 72 -7.87 4.60 6.84
C ASN A 72 -7.71 3.09 7.04
N LEU A 73 -7.23 2.38 6.02
CA LEU A 73 -7.05 0.93 6.03
C LEU A 73 -5.92 0.47 6.96
N TYR A 74 -4.75 1.11 6.88
CA TYR A 74 -3.59 0.72 7.70
C TYR A 74 -3.73 1.15 9.15
N LEU A 75 -4.46 2.24 9.41
CA LEU A 75 -4.62 2.83 10.73
C LEU A 75 -6.04 2.65 11.26
N HIS A 76 -6.73 1.56 10.93
CA HIS A 76 -8.17 1.35 11.17
C HIS A 76 -8.66 1.71 12.60
N ASP A 77 -7.81 1.57 13.61
CA ASP A 77 -8.05 2.05 14.96
C ASP A 77 -7.25 3.32 15.28
N ASN A 78 -7.65 4.08 16.31
CA ASN A 78 -6.81 5.15 16.87
C ASN A 78 -5.46 4.66 17.41
N PHE A 79 -5.12 3.39 17.17
CA PHE A 79 -3.93 2.72 17.63
C PHE A 79 -3.19 2.08 16.44
N LEU A 80 -1.88 2.27 16.37
CA LEU A 80 -1.02 1.33 15.66
C LEU A 80 -0.92 0.09 16.55
N GLU A 81 -1.51 -1.02 16.12
CA GLU A 81 -1.21 -2.30 16.73
C GLU A 81 0.21 -2.71 16.38
N GLU A 82 0.93 -3.26 17.35
CA GLU A 82 2.25 -3.85 17.11
C GLU A 82 2.08 -5.04 16.16
N ARG A 83 2.28 -4.79 14.87
CA ARG A 83 2.36 -5.86 13.87
C ARG A 83 3.75 -6.46 13.98
N LYS A 84 3.84 -7.64 14.58
CA LYS A 84 5.02 -8.48 14.45
C LYS A 84 5.00 -9.05 13.03
N VAL A 85 5.79 -8.46 12.14
CA VAL A 85 6.13 -9.09 10.88
C VAL A 85 7.16 -10.15 11.22
N GLU A 86 6.78 -11.42 11.16
CA GLU A 86 7.76 -12.51 11.11
C GLU A 86 8.43 -12.45 9.74
N TYR A 87 9.61 -11.82 9.70
CA TYR A 87 10.43 -11.76 8.51
C TYR A 87 11.14 -13.11 8.35
N ASN A 88 10.59 -13.99 7.51
CA ASN A 88 11.21 -15.28 7.21
C ASN A 88 11.77 -15.40 5.79
N GLU A 89 11.55 -14.43 4.89
CA GLU A 89 11.93 -14.57 3.48
C GLU A 89 12.14 -13.18 2.83
N GLU A 90 13.04 -13.06 1.83
CA GLU A 90 13.28 -11.81 1.08
C GLU A 90 12.08 -11.42 0.19
N LEU A 91 11.58 -10.19 0.35
CA LEU A 91 10.56 -9.61 -0.54
C LEU A 91 11.21 -9.12 -1.83
N LEU A 92 10.58 -9.41 -2.97
CA LEU A 92 10.95 -8.86 -4.26
C LEU A 92 10.21 -7.55 -4.48
N ILE A 93 10.95 -6.46 -4.64
CA ILE A 93 10.37 -5.12 -4.83
C ILE A 93 10.74 -4.60 -6.21
N ILE A 94 9.73 -4.19 -6.97
CA ILE A 94 9.92 -3.39 -8.20
C ILE A 94 9.41 -1.98 -7.94
N THR A 95 10.25 -0.99 -8.24
CA THR A 95 9.85 0.42 -8.21
C THR A 95 9.43 0.89 -9.59
N LEU A 96 8.16 1.28 -9.73
CA LEU A 96 7.61 1.93 -10.89
C LEU A 96 7.74 3.44 -10.72
N SER A 97 8.49 4.08 -11.61
CA SER A 97 8.58 5.53 -11.63
C SER A 97 7.30 6.15 -12.21
N LYS A 98 7.08 7.44 -11.90
CA LYS A 98 6.06 8.25 -12.54
C LYS A 98 6.13 8.18 -14.07
N GLU A 99 7.32 8.22 -14.65
CA GLU A 99 7.51 8.11 -16.11
C GLU A 99 7.02 6.77 -16.65
N VAL A 100 7.36 5.65 -15.98
CA VAL A 100 6.88 4.30 -16.35
C VAL A 100 5.35 4.23 -16.33
N ILE A 101 4.73 4.82 -15.31
CA ILE A 101 3.27 4.85 -15.17
C ILE A 101 2.61 5.71 -16.26
N GLU A 102 3.12 6.92 -16.49
CA GLU A 102 2.56 7.85 -17.47
C GLU A 102 2.75 7.37 -18.92
N THR A 103 3.82 6.62 -19.19
CA THR A 103 4.09 6.03 -20.50
C THR A 103 3.48 4.65 -20.71
N GLN A 104 2.83 4.09 -19.68
CA GLN A 104 2.24 2.73 -19.71
C GLN A 104 3.27 1.65 -20.08
N ASP A 105 4.48 1.76 -19.51
CA ASP A 105 5.54 0.78 -19.73
C ASP A 105 5.39 -0.41 -18.78
N TYR A 106 4.96 -1.55 -19.31
CA TYR A 106 4.80 -2.80 -18.56
C TYR A 106 5.98 -3.76 -18.68
N ASN A 107 7.07 -3.38 -19.36
CA ASN A 107 8.17 -4.30 -19.67
C ASN A 107 8.79 -4.91 -18.41
N GLN A 108 8.93 -4.12 -17.34
CA GLN A 108 9.50 -4.59 -16.08
C GLN A 108 8.61 -5.63 -15.38
N ILE A 109 7.29 -5.40 -15.37
CA ILE A 109 6.31 -6.35 -14.83
C ILE A 109 6.28 -7.62 -15.68
N ASN A 110 6.21 -7.49 -17.00
CA ASN A 110 6.18 -8.62 -17.91
C ASN A 110 7.45 -9.49 -17.75
N HIS A 111 8.63 -8.86 -17.69
CA HIS A 111 9.88 -9.56 -17.44
C HIS A 111 9.89 -10.27 -16.08
N PHE A 112 9.34 -9.63 -15.04
CA PHE A 112 9.17 -10.26 -13.74
C PHE A 112 8.29 -11.51 -13.83
N ILE A 113 7.07 -11.40 -14.37
CA ILE A 113 6.14 -12.54 -14.42
C ILE A 113 6.73 -13.69 -15.23
N VAL A 114 7.30 -13.40 -16.41
CA VAL A 114 7.91 -14.42 -17.27
C VAL A 114 9.08 -15.12 -16.55
N SER A 115 9.98 -14.36 -15.91
CA SER A 115 11.16 -14.93 -15.23
C SER A 115 10.83 -15.65 -13.91
N LYS A 116 9.65 -15.42 -13.35
CA LYS A 116 9.21 -15.97 -12.05
C LYS A 116 8.10 -17.01 -12.18
N ALA A 117 7.72 -17.33 -13.42
CA ALA A 117 6.74 -18.34 -13.76
C ALA A 117 7.29 -19.35 -14.80
N GLU A 118 8.59 -19.65 -14.77
CA GLU A 118 9.18 -20.64 -15.69
C GLU A 118 8.89 -22.07 -15.26
N SER A 119 8.77 -22.32 -13.95
CA SER A 119 8.52 -23.63 -13.36
C SER A 119 7.55 -23.59 -12.18
N LYS A 120 7.12 -24.78 -11.75
CA LYS A 120 6.34 -24.96 -10.52
C LYS A 120 7.12 -24.47 -9.30
N ASP A 121 8.43 -24.72 -9.25
CA ASP A 121 9.23 -24.30 -8.10
C ASP A 121 9.31 -22.77 -8.03
N ASP A 122 9.44 -22.09 -9.18
CA ASP A 122 9.49 -20.62 -9.22
C ASP A 122 8.19 -19.98 -8.70
N ILE A 123 7.03 -20.39 -9.24
CA ILE A 123 5.76 -19.79 -8.80
C ILE A 123 5.46 -20.08 -7.33
N MET A 124 5.94 -21.22 -6.80
CA MET A 124 5.80 -21.55 -5.39
C MET A 124 6.77 -20.74 -4.52
N GLU A 125 8.00 -20.51 -4.99
CA GLU A 125 8.99 -19.64 -4.34
C GLU A 125 8.47 -18.21 -4.24
N TYR A 126 7.80 -17.69 -5.28
CA TYR A 126 7.38 -16.29 -5.34
C TYR A 126 5.93 -16.02 -4.93
N LEU A 127 5.23 -17.02 -4.41
CA LEU A 127 3.87 -16.90 -3.89
C LEU A 127 3.76 -15.79 -2.82
N GLN A 128 3.00 -14.74 -3.12
CA GLN A 128 2.78 -13.57 -2.25
C GLN A 128 4.04 -12.82 -1.81
N ARG A 129 5.15 -12.89 -2.57
CA ARG A 129 6.45 -12.26 -2.23
C ARG A 129 6.80 -11.02 -3.02
N PHE A 130 5.91 -10.58 -3.91
CA PHE A 130 6.17 -9.46 -4.80
C PHE A 130 5.48 -8.18 -4.32
N GLU A 131 6.23 -7.07 -4.26
CA GLU A 131 5.70 -5.76 -3.97
C GLU A 131 6.05 -4.77 -5.09
N ILE A 132 5.05 -3.96 -5.43
CA ILE A 132 5.24 -2.81 -6.31
C ILE A 132 5.49 -1.60 -5.41
N CYS A 133 6.47 -0.78 -5.73
CA CYS A 133 6.65 0.54 -5.14
C CYS A 133 6.37 1.57 -6.23
N VAL A 134 5.71 2.68 -5.89
CA VAL A 134 5.45 3.76 -6.84
C VAL A 134 6.22 4.99 -6.39
N ASP A 135 7.04 5.53 -7.29
CA ASP A 135 7.91 6.68 -7.03
C ASP A 135 7.60 7.86 -7.96
N GLY A 136 7.83 9.09 -7.49
CA GLY A 136 7.71 10.31 -8.31
C GLY A 136 6.36 11.04 -8.23
N TYR A 137 5.42 10.56 -7.41
CA TYR A 137 4.16 11.23 -7.12
C TYR A 137 4.13 11.97 -5.76
N ASP A 138 5.27 12.11 -5.06
CA ASP A 138 5.35 12.66 -3.70
C ASP A 138 4.86 14.11 -3.56
N LYS A 139 4.82 14.85 -4.67
CA LYS A 139 4.34 16.23 -4.73
C LYS A 139 2.88 16.34 -5.18
N ASP A 140 2.26 15.24 -5.59
CA ASP A 140 0.84 15.22 -5.92
C ASP A 140 0.03 15.20 -4.61
N PRO A 141 -0.90 16.14 -4.39
CA PRO A 141 -1.71 16.16 -3.17
C PRO A 141 -2.76 15.05 -3.13
N ARG A 142 -2.98 14.32 -4.22
CA ARG A 142 -3.95 13.22 -4.34
C ARG A 142 -3.32 11.90 -3.92
N GLU A 143 -4.14 10.97 -3.45
CA GLU A 143 -3.68 9.60 -3.25
C GLU A 143 -3.48 8.91 -4.60
N LEU A 144 -2.60 7.91 -4.66
CA LEU A 144 -2.29 7.20 -5.92
C LEU A 144 -3.55 6.74 -6.67
N TYR A 145 -4.54 6.18 -5.96
CA TYR A 145 -5.78 5.68 -6.56
C TYR A 145 -6.73 6.77 -7.07
N GLU A 146 -6.41 8.05 -6.85
CA GLU A 146 -7.14 9.22 -7.35
C GLU A 146 -6.44 9.86 -8.56
N ILE A 147 -5.20 9.46 -8.85
CA ILE A 147 -4.40 9.95 -9.97
C ILE A 147 -4.84 9.21 -11.25
N PRO A 148 -5.38 9.92 -12.27
CA PRO A 148 -5.91 9.29 -13.49
C PRO A 148 -4.90 8.41 -14.22
N GLU A 149 -3.64 8.85 -14.31
CA GLU A 149 -2.56 8.14 -14.97
C GLU A 149 -2.28 6.80 -14.28
N PHE A 150 -2.24 6.81 -12.94
CA PHE A 150 -2.12 5.58 -12.15
C PHE A 150 -3.37 4.70 -12.25
N GLN A 151 -4.57 5.28 -12.36
CA GLN A 151 -5.79 4.51 -12.56
C GLN A 151 -5.77 3.72 -13.86
N VAL A 152 -5.42 4.39 -14.97
CA VAL A 152 -5.28 3.73 -16.27
C VAL A 152 -4.21 2.65 -16.18
N TYR A 153 -3.05 2.98 -15.62
CA TYR A 153 -1.95 2.02 -15.49
C TYR A 153 -2.35 0.77 -14.70
N ALA A 154 -2.99 0.96 -13.55
CA ALA A 154 -3.43 -0.13 -12.68
C ALA A 154 -4.50 -1.02 -13.34
N CYS A 155 -5.41 -0.44 -14.11
CA CYS A 155 -6.42 -1.22 -14.84
C CYS A 155 -5.77 -2.08 -15.90
N GLU A 156 -4.93 -1.49 -16.74
CA GLU A 156 -4.26 -2.19 -17.83
C GLU A 156 -3.27 -3.25 -17.30
N LEU A 157 -2.61 -2.99 -16.16
CA LEU A 157 -1.79 -3.98 -15.45
C LEU A 157 -2.60 -5.23 -15.09
N ILE A 158 -3.77 -5.05 -14.48
CA ILE A 158 -4.65 -6.15 -14.09
C ILE A 158 -5.27 -6.84 -15.30
N ASP A 159 -5.58 -6.07 -16.35
CA ASP A 159 -6.20 -6.58 -17.57
C ASP A 159 -5.23 -7.40 -18.42
N SER A 160 -3.96 -6.98 -18.47
CA SER A 160 -2.90 -7.66 -19.21
C SER A 160 -2.24 -8.80 -18.43
N PHE A 161 -2.16 -8.69 -17.09
CA PHE A 161 -1.44 -9.63 -16.23
C PHE A 161 -2.28 -10.05 -15.01
N PRO A 162 -3.49 -10.59 -15.19
CA PRO A 162 -4.40 -10.90 -14.09
C PRO A 162 -3.84 -11.92 -13.07
N GLU A 163 -2.95 -12.81 -13.49
CA GLU A 163 -2.23 -13.79 -12.64
C GLU A 163 -1.26 -13.14 -11.66
N ILE A 164 -0.95 -11.85 -11.81
CA ILE A 164 -0.03 -11.11 -10.93
C ILE A 164 -0.45 -11.18 -9.46
N ILE A 165 -1.74 -11.40 -9.16
CA ILE A 165 -2.25 -11.55 -7.79
C ILE A 165 -1.71 -12.78 -7.05
N TRP A 166 -1.17 -13.77 -7.77
CA TRP A 166 -0.45 -14.89 -7.17
C TRP A 166 0.84 -14.43 -6.50
N PHE A 167 1.58 -13.56 -7.19
CA PHE A 167 2.88 -13.07 -6.75
C PHE A 167 2.75 -11.90 -5.79
N LEU A 168 1.81 -10.98 -6.02
CA LEU A 168 1.66 -9.77 -5.22
C LEU A 168 1.41 -10.11 -3.75
N ASN A 169 2.13 -9.44 -2.85
CA ASN A 169 1.83 -9.46 -1.43
C ASN A 169 0.54 -8.66 -1.17
N LEU A 170 -0.60 -9.35 -1.21
CA LEU A 170 -1.92 -8.71 -1.09
C LEU A 170 -2.17 -8.09 0.30
N LYS A 171 -1.40 -8.50 1.32
CA LYS A 171 -1.49 -7.99 2.70
C LYS A 171 -0.66 -6.73 2.92
N ALA A 172 0.30 -6.43 2.05
CA ALA A 172 1.19 -5.29 2.14
C ALA A 172 1.26 -4.53 0.80
N GLY A 173 2.19 -3.59 0.68
CA GLY A 173 2.41 -2.83 -0.56
C GLY A 173 1.19 -2.03 -1.07
N PRO A 174 1.16 -1.67 -2.36
CA PRO A 174 0.16 -0.80 -2.96
C PRO A 174 -1.06 -1.55 -3.48
N PHE A 175 -1.26 -2.83 -3.14
CA PHE A 175 -2.44 -3.58 -3.61
C PHE A 175 -3.77 -2.85 -3.31
N PRO A 176 -3.99 -2.28 -2.12
CA PRO A 176 -5.13 -1.41 -1.87
C PRO A 176 -5.30 -0.25 -2.88
N ALA A 177 -4.20 0.38 -3.30
CA ALA A 177 -4.23 1.45 -4.29
C ALA A 177 -4.56 0.91 -5.68
N LEU A 178 -4.03 -0.26 -6.07
CA LEU A 178 -4.36 -0.93 -7.34
C LEU A 178 -5.85 -1.30 -7.39
N ALA A 179 -6.37 -1.94 -6.35
CA ALA A 179 -7.78 -2.33 -6.27
C ALA A 179 -8.71 -1.12 -6.29
N ALA A 180 -8.39 -0.07 -5.52
CA ALA A 180 -9.16 1.18 -5.52
C ALA A 180 -9.11 1.90 -6.87
N SER A 181 -7.97 1.85 -7.55
CA SER A 181 -7.80 2.39 -8.90
C SER A 181 -8.70 1.68 -9.90
N TYR A 182 -8.66 0.35 -9.92
CA TYR A 182 -9.51 -0.48 -10.78
C TYR A 182 -11.00 -0.18 -10.54
N PHE A 183 -11.41 -0.13 -9.28
CA PHE A 183 -12.79 0.22 -8.93
C PHE A 183 -13.17 1.63 -9.39
N ASN A 184 -12.33 2.64 -9.12
CA ASN A 184 -12.60 4.02 -9.48
C ASN A 184 -12.73 4.23 -10.99
N TYR A 185 -11.93 3.51 -11.76
CA TYR A 185 -11.96 3.52 -13.21
C TYR A 185 -13.25 2.89 -13.75
N TYR A 186 -13.56 1.66 -13.33
CA TYR A 186 -14.66 0.88 -13.90
C TYR A 186 -16.04 1.15 -13.30
N ARG A 187 -16.17 1.72 -12.10
CA ARG A 187 -17.48 1.95 -11.45
C ARG A 187 -18.46 2.84 -12.22
N LYS A 188 -17.99 3.54 -13.25
CA LYS A 188 -18.83 4.39 -14.11
C LYS A 188 -19.41 3.63 -15.30
N THR A 189 -18.77 2.53 -15.69
CA THR A 189 -19.07 1.79 -16.93
C THR A 189 -19.49 0.34 -16.67
N VAL A 190 -19.23 -0.17 -15.47
CA VAL A 190 -19.50 -1.54 -15.05
C VAL A 190 -20.45 -1.52 -13.84
N ASP A 191 -21.50 -2.34 -13.87
CA ASP A 191 -22.50 -2.45 -12.80
C ASP A 191 -21.90 -3.03 -11.50
N LYS A 192 -21.04 -4.05 -11.61
CA LYS A 192 -20.40 -4.74 -10.47
C LYS A 192 -18.88 -4.83 -10.65
N PRO A 193 -18.15 -3.70 -10.60
CA PRO A 193 -16.73 -3.65 -10.91
C PRO A 193 -15.87 -4.54 -10.00
N LEU A 194 -16.26 -4.72 -8.73
CA LEU A 194 -15.56 -5.64 -7.82
C LEU A 194 -15.74 -7.11 -8.19
N VAL A 195 -16.95 -7.49 -8.63
CA VAL A 195 -17.22 -8.86 -9.07
C VAL A 195 -16.46 -9.14 -10.35
N GLU A 196 -16.44 -8.21 -11.29
CA GLU A 196 -15.65 -8.35 -12.51
C GLU A 196 -14.15 -8.44 -12.23
N PHE A 197 -13.62 -7.61 -11.31
CA PHE A 197 -12.23 -7.69 -10.91
C PHE A 197 -11.89 -9.09 -10.37
N MET A 198 -12.72 -9.62 -9.47
CA MET A 198 -12.52 -10.97 -8.92
C MET A 198 -12.54 -12.05 -10.00
N LEU A 199 -13.57 -12.05 -10.84
CA LEU A 199 -13.70 -13.04 -11.92
C LEU A 199 -12.53 -12.98 -12.91
N LYS A 200 -12.06 -11.78 -13.22
CA LYS A 200 -10.92 -11.55 -14.12
C LYS A 200 -9.64 -12.15 -13.59
N CYS A 201 -9.42 -12.11 -12.27
CA CYS A 201 -8.23 -12.71 -11.66
C CYS A 201 -8.36 -14.22 -11.41
N PHE A 202 -9.56 -14.74 -11.10
CA PHE A 202 -9.75 -16.15 -10.75
C PHE A 202 -9.51 -17.12 -11.92
N GLY A 203 -9.91 -16.76 -13.13
CA GLY A 203 -9.67 -17.63 -14.31
C GLY A 203 -8.19 -17.91 -14.54
N PRO A 204 -7.34 -16.87 -14.66
CA PRO A 204 -5.89 -16.99 -14.80
C PRO A 204 -5.21 -17.69 -13.64
N LEU A 205 -5.66 -17.47 -12.40
CA LEU A 205 -5.19 -18.25 -11.24
C LEU A 205 -5.44 -19.75 -11.42
N ASN A 206 -6.65 -20.14 -11.83
CA ASN A 206 -7.00 -21.53 -12.07
C ASN A 206 -6.14 -22.14 -13.18
N LEU A 207 -5.98 -21.42 -14.31
CA LEU A 207 -5.14 -21.86 -15.42
C LEU A 207 -3.69 -22.08 -15.00
N MET A 208 -3.13 -21.16 -14.22
CA MET A 208 -1.77 -21.29 -13.73
C MET A 208 -1.64 -22.46 -12.74
N THR A 209 -2.59 -22.65 -11.83
CA THR A 209 -2.55 -23.80 -10.91
C THR A 209 -2.67 -25.14 -11.62
N ASP A 210 -3.48 -25.21 -12.68
CA ASP A 210 -3.60 -26.40 -13.53
C ASP A 210 -2.32 -26.64 -14.34
N GLN A 211 -1.79 -25.59 -14.98
CA GLN A 211 -0.58 -25.64 -15.81
C GLN A 211 0.62 -26.21 -15.04
N PHE A 212 0.80 -25.82 -13.78
CA PHE A 212 1.92 -26.24 -12.96
C PHE A 212 1.59 -27.38 -11.98
N ALA A 213 0.39 -27.97 -12.10
CA ALA A 213 -0.10 -29.03 -11.21
C ALA A 213 0.12 -28.69 -9.72
N ILE A 214 -0.28 -27.47 -9.33
CA ILE A 214 -0.22 -26.98 -7.96
C ILE A 214 -1.40 -27.57 -7.18
N ASP A 215 -1.18 -27.88 -5.90
CA ASP A 215 -2.27 -28.28 -5.03
C ASP A 215 -3.31 -27.16 -4.89
N ASN A 216 -4.58 -27.50 -5.01
CA ASN A 216 -5.68 -26.53 -5.00
C ASN A 216 -5.79 -25.75 -3.67
N SER A 217 -5.18 -26.23 -2.58
CA SER A 217 -5.12 -25.49 -1.32
C SER A 217 -4.40 -24.13 -1.47
N TYR A 218 -3.37 -24.03 -2.32
CA TYR A 218 -2.68 -22.76 -2.55
C TYR A 218 -3.52 -21.77 -3.36
N ASN A 219 -4.23 -22.25 -4.39
CA ASN A 219 -5.19 -21.43 -5.13
C ASN A 219 -6.28 -20.89 -4.18
N SER A 220 -6.85 -21.79 -3.37
CA SER A 220 -7.87 -21.43 -2.38
C SER A 220 -7.33 -20.38 -1.38
N GLN A 221 -6.09 -20.56 -0.92
CA GLN A 221 -5.44 -19.61 -0.02
C GLN A 221 -5.28 -18.21 -0.64
N VAL A 222 -4.80 -18.11 -1.89
CA VAL A 222 -4.66 -16.82 -2.59
C VAL A 222 -6.02 -16.18 -2.81
N THR A 223 -7.01 -16.98 -3.24
CA THR A 223 -8.40 -16.54 -3.44
C THR A 223 -9.00 -15.98 -2.16
N ASP A 224 -8.79 -16.65 -1.02
CA ASP A 224 -9.27 -16.21 0.29
C ASP A 224 -8.58 -14.91 0.72
N ILE A 225 -7.25 -14.82 0.59
CA ILE A 225 -6.50 -13.60 0.93
C ILE A 225 -7.01 -12.42 0.09
N PHE A 226 -7.13 -12.62 -1.22
CA PHE A 226 -7.59 -11.60 -2.16
C PHE A 226 -9.01 -11.14 -1.86
N THR A 227 -9.94 -12.09 -1.67
CA THR A 227 -11.35 -11.79 -1.38
C THR A 227 -11.52 -11.08 -0.05
N ASN A 228 -10.88 -11.58 1.01
CA ASN A 228 -10.93 -10.93 2.33
C ASN A 228 -10.36 -9.51 2.26
N ARG A 229 -9.26 -9.32 1.51
CA ARG A 229 -8.66 -7.99 1.37
C ARG A 229 -9.56 -7.02 0.62
N LEU A 230 -10.24 -7.46 -0.44
CA LEU A 230 -11.23 -6.64 -1.13
C LEU A 230 -12.44 -6.32 -0.23
N GLN A 231 -12.89 -7.27 0.58
CA GLN A 231 -13.96 -7.01 1.56
C GLN A 231 -13.54 -5.93 2.56
N GLU A 232 -12.35 -6.02 3.16
CA GLU A 232 -11.81 -4.98 4.05
C GLU A 232 -11.77 -3.58 3.40
N LEU A 233 -11.46 -3.52 2.11
CA LEU A 233 -11.34 -2.27 1.35
C LEU A 233 -12.68 -1.62 1.02
N PHE A 234 -13.67 -2.42 0.63
CA PHE A 234 -14.89 -1.93 -0.02
C PHE A 234 -16.20 -2.24 0.73
N VAL A 235 -16.17 -3.16 1.68
CA VAL A 235 -17.35 -3.63 2.41
C VAL A 235 -17.10 -3.40 3.91
N LYS A 236 -17.65 -2.31 4.43
CA LYS A 236 -17.66 -2.03 5.88
C LYS A 236 -18.76 -2.81 6.59
#